data_AF-A0A920K774-F1
#
_entry.id   AF-A0A920K774-F1
#
_cell.length_a   1.000
_cell.length_b   1.000
_cell.length_c   1.000
_cell.angle_alpha   90.00
_cell.angle_beta   90.00
_cell.angle_gamma   90.00
#
_symmetry.space_group_name_H-M   'P 1'
#
loop_
_entity.id
_entity.type
_entity.pdbx_description
1 polymer ?
#
loop_
_entity_poly.entity_id
_entity_poly.type
_entity_poly.pdbx_seq_one_letter_code
_entity_poly.pdbx_strand_id
1 'polypeptide(L)' 'MSSFSDEEAFSKHPSLKLTKAAKAKKIYAVDGMSMLGFGPRTIKTAVEITKKFQ' A
#
# COMPACT_ATOMS: atom_id res chain seq x y z
N MET A 1 -14.63 -12.95 -4.25
CA MET A 1 -13.37 -12.25 -3.92
C MET A 1 -13.74 -11.03 -3.09
N SER A 2 -13.56 -11.04 -1.76
CA SER A 2 -13.88 -9.88 -0.92
C SER A 2 -12.79 -8.83 -1.08
N SER A 3 -13.10 -7.71 -1.74
CA SER A 3 -12.23 -6.52 -1.70
C SER A 3 -12.33 -5.89 -0.32
N PHE A 4 -11.21 -5.45 0.24
CA PHE A 4 -11.23 -4.59 1.42
C PHE A 4 -11.71 -3.20 1.00
N SER A 5 -12.54 -2.56 1.81
CA SER A 5 -13.02 -1.20 1.54
C SER A 5 -11.94 -0.16 1.79
N ASP A 6 -11.14 -0.35 2.84
CA ASP A 6 -10.17 0.63 3.33
C ASP A 6 -8.93 -0.03 3.96
N GLU A 7 -7.84 0.74 4.11
CA GLU A 7 -6.59 0.28 4.71
C GLU A 7 -6.77 -0.22 6.16
N GLU A 8 -7.73 0.33 6.91
CA GLU A 8 -8.04 -0.12 8.26
C GLU A 8 -8.68 -1.50 8.29
N ALA A 9 -9.60 -1.77 7.36
CA ALA A 9 -10.22 -3.08 7.21
C ALA A 9 -9.16 -4.12 6.80
N PHE A 10 -8.24 -3.74 5.91
CA PHE A 10 -7.10 -4.57 5.52
C PHE A 10 -6.16 -4.86 6.70
N SER A 11 -5.82 -3.85 7.50
CA SER A 11 -4.94 -4.00 8.68
C SER A 11 -5.50 -4.95 9.74
N LYS A 12 -6.84 -4.98 9.91
CA LYS A 12 -7.52 -5.82 10.91
C LYS A 12 -7.58 -7.30 10.52
N HIS A 13 -7.20 -7.68 9.30
CA HIS A 13 -7.21 -9.06 8.85
C HIS A 13 -6.37 -9.95 9.79
N PRO A 14 -6.85 -11.14 10.23
CA PRO A 14 -6.15 -11.98 11.20
C PRO A 14 -4.69 -12.27 10.86
N SER A 15 -4.40 -12.51 9.58
CA SER A 15 -3.05 -12.78 9.09
C SER A 15 -2.12 -11.56 9.08
N LEU A 16 -2.65 -10.34 9.15
CA LEU A 16 -1.90 -9.09 9.02
C LEU A 16 -1.81 -8.31 10.32
N LYS A 17 -2.83 -8.34 11.17
CA LYS A 17 -2.98 -7.53 12.40
C LYS A 17 -1.76 -7.58 13.34
N LEU A 18 -1.05 -8.70 13.38
CA LEU A 18 0.11 -8.89 14.27
C LEU A 18 1.44 -8.40 13.68
N THR A 19 1.48 -8.06 12.38
CA THR A 19 2.68 -7.57 11.71
C THR A 19 3.08 -6.17 12.20
N LYS A 20 4.37 -5.84 12.07
CA LYS A 20 4.87 -4.49 12.38
C LYS A 20 4.20 -3.43 11.50
N ALA A 21 3.95 -3.74 10.22
CA ALA A 21 3.31 -2.83 9.27
C ALA A 21 1.86 -2.51 9.69
N ALA A 22 1.05 -3.53 10.02
CA ALA A 22 -0.32 -3.33 10.47
C ALA A 22 -0.41 -2.54 11.79
N LYS A 23 0.44 -2.88 12.77
CA LYS A 23 0.50 -2.19 14.07
C LYS A 23 0.92 -0.72 13.94
N ALA A 24 1.87 -0.42 13.06
CA ALA A 24 2.34 0.93 12.79
C ALA A 24 1.47 1.69 11.77
N LYS A 25 0.35 1.10 11.32
CA LYS A 25 -0.51 1.64 10.24
C LYS A 25 0.27 2.04 8.98
N LYS A 26 1.34 1.30 8.66
CA LYS A 26 2.18 1.51 7.46
C LYS A 26 1.66 0.67 6.29
N ILE A 27 0.47 1.02 5.82
CA ILE A 27 -0.16 0.44 4.63
C ILE A 27 -0.31 1.59 3.63
N TYR A 28 0.00 1.34 2.36
CA TYR A 28 -0.09 2.36 1.32
C TYR A 28 -0.92 1.83 0.16
N ALA A 29 -2.14 2.33 0.01
CA ALA A 29 -2.93 2.13 -1.20
C ALA A 29 -2.37 3.01 -2.32
N VAL A 30 -1.99 2.38 -3.44
CA VAL A 30 -1.42 3.04 -4.62
C VAL A 30 -2.10 2.49 -5.88
N ASP A 31 -2.25 3.32 -6.91
CA ASP A 31 -2.82 2.92 -8.20
C ASP A 31 -2.06 1.73 -8.80
N GLY A 32 -2.78 0.67 -9.14
CA GLY A 32 -2.20 -0.60 -9.59
C GLY A 32 -1.43 -0.47 -10.90
N MET A 33 -1.91 0.34 -11.86
CA MET A 33 -1.20 0.56 -13.12
C MET A 33 0.08 1.37 -12.93
N SER A 34 0.13 2.25 -11.93
CA SER A 34 1.34 2.99 -11.59
C SER A 34 2.43 2.10 -10.96
N MET A 35 2.03 1.07 -10.20
CA MET A 35 2.93 0.14 -9.51
C MET A 35 3.39 -1.02 -10.39
N LEU A 36 2.48 -1.62 -11.16
CA LEU A 36 2.72 -2.86 -11.90
C LEU A 36 2.84 -2.65 -13.41
N GLY A 37 2.49 -1.47 -13.91
CA GLY A 37 2.51 -1.18 -15.35
C GLY A 37 3.88 -0.82 -15.92
N PHE A 38 4.88 -0.53 -15.07
CA PHE A 38 6.26 -0.21 -15.47
C PHE A 38 6.40 0.77 -16.66
N GLY A 39 5.54 1.78 -16.71
CA GLY A 39 5.47 2.74 -17.81
C GLY A 39 6.14 4.09 -17.50
N PRO A 40 5.82 5.15 -18.25
CA PRO A 40 6.41 6.49 -18.03
C PRO A 40 6.10 7.09 -16.65
N ARG A 41 5.08 6.56 -15.95
CA ARG A 41 4.72 6.98 -14.59
C ARG A 41 5.61 6.39 -13.51
N THR A 42 6.42 5.35 -13.79
CA THR A 42 7.17 4.61 -12.77
C THR A 42 8.13 5.49 -11.97
N ILE A 43 8.89 6.39 -12.61
CA ILE A 43 9.83 7.27 -11.89
C ILE A 43 9.05 8.21 -10.95
N LYS A 44 7.93 8.77 -11.43
CA LYS A 44 7.07 9.64 -10.62
C LYS A 44 6.50 8.87 -9.41
N THR A 45 5.98 7.67 -9.62
CA THR A 45 5.45 6.81 -8.57
C THR A 45 6.53 6.43 -7.55
N ALA A 46 7.77 6.15 -8.00
CA ALA A 46 8.89 5.88 -7.11
C ALA A 46 9.17 7.06 -6.17
N VAL A 47 9.25 8.29 -6.71
CA VAL A 47 9.45 9.51 -5.92
C VAL A 47 8.31 9.74 -4.92
N GLU A 48 7.05 9.53 -5.34
CA GLU A 48 5.88 9.68 -4.47
C GLU A 48 5.89 8.67 -3.32
N ILE A 49 6.28 7.42 -3.59
CA ILE A 49 6.36 6.37 -2.58
C ILE A 49 7.51 6.63 -1.62
N THR A 50 8.70 7.04 -2.09
CA THR A 50 9.83 7.37 -1.22
C THR A 50 9.47 8.44 -0.18
N LYS A 51 8.67 9.44 -0.55
CA LYS A 51 8.18 10.46 0.39
C LYS A 51 7.30 9.89 1.51
N LYS A 52 6.62 8.77 1.28
CA LYS A 52 5.78 8.10 2.30
C LYS A 52 6.58 7.23 3.27
N PHE A 53 7.83 6.88 2.91
CA PHE A 53 8.73 6.06 3.72
C PHE A 53 9.58 6.84 4.71
N GLN A 54 9.67 8.16 4.56
CA GLN A 54 10.30 9.08 5.51
C GLN A 54 9.41 9.27 6.75
#